data_AF-A0A8T2VAJ9-F1
#
_entry.id   AF-A0A8T2VAJ9-F1
#
_cell.length_a   1.000
_cell.length_b   1.000
_cell.length_c   1.000
_cell.angle_alpha   90.00
_cell.angle_beta   90.00
_cell.angle_gamma   90.00
#
_symmetry.space_group_name_H-M   'P 1'
#
loop_
_entity.id
_entity.type
_entity.pdbx_description
1 polymer ?
#
loop_
_entity_poly.entity_id
_entity_poly.type
_entity_poly.pdbx_seq_one_letter_code
_entity_poly.pdbx_strand_id
1 'polypeptide(L)'
;MEVRAGAVNQKKRKADDDAVSPDDEIIWPPCIIVENTRLFKDTDGRWTGLGNVEMACFLAEIGHTMGRPKSCWGKEGHLGQVIIQYPSTIEGLKEAERLHEHFRSCNRGRTEWMRVKCMWHGLPGHEDIYEGPDLKRVDNECNKEKRVLYGYLAKVCDKNKLIPIKKLKKCETRTKKDIEPASASTQ
;
A
#
# COMPACT_ATOMS: atom_id res chain seq x y z
N MET A 1 -52.84 37.39 -9.66
CA MET A 1 -52.10 36.18 -9.24
C MET A 1 -50.67 36.60 -8.96
N GLU A 2 -50.33 36.75 -7.68
CA GLU A 2 -48.96 36.97 -7.20
C GLU A 2 -48.09 35.75 -7.53
N VAL A 3 -46.88 35.98 -8.04
CA VAL A 3 -45.76 35.05 -7.89
C VAL A 3 -44.52 35.84 -7.45
N ARG A 4 -44.24 35.76 -6.15
CA ARG A 4 -43.04 36.28 -5.49
C ARG A 4 -41.79 35.59 -6.08
N ALA A 5 -40.87 36.37 -6.62
CA ALA A 5 -39.51 35.92 -6.89
C ALA A 5 -38.74 35.88 -5.55
N GLY A 6 -38.53 34.69 -5.01
CA GLY A 6 -37.70 34.46 -3.83
C GLY A 6 -36.22 34.61 -4.17
N ALA A 7 -35.56 35.57 -3.54
CA ALA A 7 -34.11 35.72 -3.57
C ALA A 7 -33.44 34.48 -2.97
N VAL A 8 -32.72 33.70 -3.79
CA VAL A 8 -31.89 32.59 -3.31
C VAL A 8 -30.62 33.19 -2.69
N ASN A 9 -30.67 33.30 -1.37
CA ASN A 9 -29.57 33.72 -0.53
C ASN A 9 -28.42 32.71 -0.64
N GLN A 10 -27.38 33.03 -1.42
CA GLN A 10 -26.14 32.26 -1.49
C GLN A 10 -25.36 32.44 -0.17
N LYS A 11 -25.82 31.74 0.87
CA LYS A 11 -25.07 31.59 2.12
C LYS A 11 -23.94 30.61 1.86
N LYS A 12 -22.78 31.17 1.50
CA LYS A 12 -21.45 30.58 1.50
C LYS A 12 -21.31 29.60 2.66
N ARG A 13 -21.49 28.30 2.38
CA ARG A 13 -21.05 27.24 3.29
C ARG A 13 -19.53 27.28 3.27
N LYS A 14 -18.94 27.94 4.26
CA LYS A 14 -17.59 27.61 4.69
C LYS A 14 -17.61 26.11 4.97
N ALA A 15 -16.93 25.34 4.14
CA ALA A 15 -16.56 23.99 4.50
C ALA A 15 -15.53 24.14 5.63
N ASP A 16 -15.88 23.67 6.81
CA ASP A 16 -14.92 23.36 7.85
C ASP A 16 -14.03 22.24 7.27
N ASP A 17 -12.83 22.61 6.81
CA ASP A 17 -11.87 21.74 6.11
C ASP A 17 -10.99 20.95 7.11
N ASP A 18 -11.62 20.49 8.19
CA ASP A 18 -10.99 19.68 9.25
C ASP A 18 -11.64 18.30 9.41
N ALA A 19 -12.42 17.86 8.42
CA ALA A 19 -12.75 16.45 8.29
C ALA A 19 -11.48 15.69 7.85
N VAL A 20 -10.76 15.09 8.81
CA VAL A 20 -9.78 14.03 8.56
C VAL A 20 -10.48 12.99 7.68
N SER A 21 -10.06 12.87 6.42
CA SER A 21 -10.55 11.77 5.61
C SER A 21 -10.07 10.48 6.26
N PRO A 22 -10.86 9.40 6.34
CA PRO A 22 -10.35 8.10 6.75
C PRO A 22 -9.17 7.61 5.86
N ASP A 23 -8.92 8.29 4.74
CA ASP A 23 -7.72 8.12 3.91
C ASP A 23 -6.43 8.72 4.50
N ASP A 24 -6.52 9.58 5.51
CA ASP A 24 -5.40 10.25 6.18
C ASP A 24 -4.93 9.54 7.46
N GLU A 25 -5.63 8.47 7.88
CA GLU A 25 -5.19 7.61 8.97
C GLU A 25 -4.20 6.56 8.48
N ILE A 26 -2.95 6.71 8.89
CA ILE A 26 -1.88 5.77 8.59
C ILE A 26 -1.57 4.88 9.79
N ILE A 27 -0.93 3.75 9.50
CA ILE A 27 -0.35 2.91 10.54
C ILE A 27 1.05 3.44 10.87
N TRP A 28 1.31 3.62 12.16
CA TRP A 28 2.61 4.01 12.69
C TRP A 28 3.26 2.82 13.42
N PRO A 29 4.54 2.46 13.19
CA PRO A 29 5.50 3.09 12.28
C PRO A 29 5.04 3.01 10.81
N PRO A 30 5.46 3.92 9.92
CA PRO A 30 5.04 3.93 8.52
C PRO A 30 5.37 2.60 7.83
N CYS A 31 4.39 2.06 7.11
CA CYS A 31 4.54 0.77 6.44
C CYS A 31 4.03 0.83 5.00
N ILE A 32 4.79 0.26 4.07
CA ILE A 32 4.35 -0.03 2.71
C ILE A 32 3.96 -1.51 2.62
N ILE A 33 2.79 -1.78 2.08
CA ILE A 33 2.36 -3.11 1.68
C ILE A 33 2.79 -3.31 0.23
N VAL A 34 3.52 -4.39 -0.05
CA VAL A 34 3.84 -4.85 -1.41
C VAL A 34 3.14 -6.17 -1.67
N GLU A 35 2.33 -6.25 -2.72
CA GLU A 35 1.56 -7.43 -3.14
C GLU A 35 2.04 -7.96 -4.51
N ASN A 36 1.49 -9.12 -4.91
CA ASN A 36 1.98 -9.95 -6.00
C ASN A 36 3.43 -10.40 -5.78
N THR A 37 3.68 -11.09 -4.67
CA THR A 37 5.04 -11.54 -4.28
C THR A 37 5.18 -13.06 -4.12
N ARG A 38 4.16 -13.87 -4.48
CA ARG A 38 4.30 -15.34 -4.59
C ARG A 38 5.16 -15.69 -5.80
N LEU A 39 5.94 -16.77 -5.74
CA LEU A 39 6.78 -17.21 -6.85
C LEU A 39 6.27 -18.53 -7.45
N PHE A 40 6.36 -19.63 -6.70
CA PHE A 40 5.91 -20.95 -7.13
C PHE A 40 5.44 -21.77 -5.92
N LYS A 41 4.77 -22.91 -6.16
CA LYS A 41 4.53 -23.90 -5.09
C LYS A 41 5.71 -24.86 -5.03
N ASP A 42 6.24 -25.07 -3.84
CA ASP A 42 7.29 -26.04 -3.58
C ASP A 42 6.75 -27.49 -3.68
N THR A 43 7.63 -28.49 -3.61
CA THR A 43 7.25 -29.92 -3.67
C THR A 43 6.24 -30.31 -2.60
N ASP A 44 6.28 -29.63 -1.45
CA ASP A 44 5.37 -29.86 -0.32
C ASP A 44 4.02 -29.13 -0.48
N GLY A 45 3.76 -28.53 -1.64
CA GLY A 45 2.53 -27.81 -1.97
C GLY A 45 2.43 -26.39 -1.36
N ARG A 46 3.43 -25.98 -0.58
CA ARG A 46 3.48 -24.65 0.06
C ARG A 46 3.97 -23.59 -0.92
N TRP A 47 3.41 -22.39 -0.83
CA TRP A 47 3.87 -21.25 -1.63
C TRP A 47 5.25 -20.76 -1.19
N THR A 48 6.14 -20.59 -2.15
CA THR A 48 7.34 -19.76 -2.05
C THR A 48 7.03 -18.33 -2.48
N GLY A 49 7.88 -17.38 -2.12
CA GLY A 49 7.67 -15.98 -2.43
C GLY A 49 8.93 -15.15 -2.19
N LEU A 50 8.86 -13.88 -2.57
CA LEU A 50 9.97 -12.95 -2.41
C LEU A 50 10.36 -12.81 -0.94
N GLY A 51 11.60 -13.20 -0.65
CA GLY A 51 12.18 -13.13 0.68
C GLY A 51 12.54 -11.71 1.11
N ASN A 52 12.89 -11.55 2.39
CA ASN A 52 13.31 -10.26 2.92
C ASN A 52 14.56 -9.71 2.20
N VAL A 53 15.51 -10.59 1.86
CA VAL A 53 16.77 -10.21 1.20
C VAL A 53 16.51 -9.75 -0.24
N GLU A 54 15.75 -10.52 -1.01
CA GLU A 54 15.40 -10.17 -2.40
C GLU A 54 14.63 -8.86 -2.47
N MET A 55 13.67 -8.66 -1.55
CA MET A 55 12.94 -7.40 -1.46
C MET A 55 13.86 -6.25 -1.05
N ALA A 56 14.82 -6.46 -0.15
CA ALA A 56 15.78 -5.42 0.23
C ALA A 56 16.69 -5.04 -0.95
N CYS A 57 17.13 -6.02 -1.75
CA CYS A 57 17.88 -5.77 -2.99
C CYS A 57 17.04 -4.96 -3.98
N PHE A 58 15.78 -5.36 -4.24
CA PHE A 58 14.87 -4.60 -5.10
C PHE A 58 14.71 -3.14 -4.64
N LEU A 59 14.47 -2.92 -3.35
CA LEU A 59 14.33 -1.57 -2.80
C LEU A 59 15.62 -0.76 -2.96
N ALA A 60 16.79 -1.36 -2.74
CA ALA A 60 18.08 -0.69 -2.94
C ALA A 60 18.30 -0.29 -4.42
N GLU A 61 17.93 -1.15 -5.37
CA GLU A 61 18.01 -0.88 -6.81
C GLU A 61 17.20 0.36 -7.22
N ILE A 62 16.03 0.58 -6.61
CA ILE A 62 15.19 1.76 -6.85
C ILE A 62 15.48 2.93 -5.89
N GLY A 63 16.58 2.87 -5.13
CA GLY A 63 17.03 3.97 -4.26
C GLY A 63 16.27 4.12 -2.94
N HIS A 64 15.72 3.03 -2.41
CA HIS A 64 14.98 3.00 -1.13
C HIS A 64 15.69 2.13 -0.10
N THR A 65 16.37 2.74 0.88
CA THR A 65 17.29 2.00 1.78
C THR A 65 16.86 1.95 3.24
N MET A 66 15.94 2.82 3.68
CA MET A 66 15.51 2.84 5.09
C MET A 66 14.45 1.77 5.41
N GLY A 67 13.81 1.22 4.39
CA GLY A 67 12.75 0.23 4.54
C GLY A 67 13.30 -1.13 4.97
N ARG A 68 12.66 -1.77 5.94
CA ARG A 68 12.96 -3.13 6.39
C ARG A 68 11.86 -4.09 5.91
N PRO A 69 12.13 -4.93 4.90
CA PRO A 69 11.16 -5.89 4.40
C PRO A 69 10.83 -6.99 5.42
N LYS A 70 9.55 -7.37 5.45
CA LYS A 70 9.00 -8.45 6.27
C LYS A 70 8.00 -9.24 5.44
N SER A 71 8.47 -10.33 4.84
CA SER A 71 7.65 -11.27 4.08
C SER A 71 6.59 -11.93 4.97
N CYS A 72 5.37 -12.06 4.44
CA CYS A 72 4.23 -12.61 5.17
C CYS A 72 4.12 -14.12 4.92
N TRP A 73 4.03 -14.90 5.98
CA TRP A 73 3.97 -16.37 5.94
C TRP A 73 2.76 -16.90 6.72
N GLY A 74 2.13 -17.94 6.18
CA GLY A 74 1.03 -18.68 6.80
C GLY A 74 1.17 -20.19 6.64
N LYS A 75 0.10 -20.93 6.95
CA LYS A 75 0.08 -22.40 6.91
C LYS A 75 0.44 -22.96 5.53
N GLU A 76 -0.07 -22.32 4.48
CA GLU A 76 0.14 -22.69 3.08
C GLU A 76 1.39 -22.04 2.45
N GLY A 77 2.32 -21.54 3.28
CA GLY A 77 3.54 -20.86 2.82
C GLY A 77 3.38 -19.34 2.68
N HIS A 78 4.04 -18.76 1.68
CA HIS A 78 4.09 -17.32 1.44
C HIS A 78 2.71 -16.75 1.11
N LEU A 79 2.33 -15.67 1.79
CA LEU A 79 1.00 -15.06 1.66
C LEU A 79 0.85 -14.10 0.47
N GLY A 80 1.89 -13.98 -0.36
CA GLY A 80 1.89 -13.07 -1.52
C GLY A 80 1.96 -11.60 -1.15
N GLN A 81 2.43 -11.31 0.06
CA GLN A 81 2.63 -9.97 0.56
C GLN A 81 3.96 -9.83 1.29
N VAL A 82 4.63 -8.69 1.09
CA VAL A 82 5.79 -8.26 1.87
C VAL A 82 5.50 -6.89 2.45
N ILE A 83 5.75 -6.72 3.75
CA ILE A 83 5.55 -5.44 4.43
C ILE A 83 6.90 -4.75 4.59
N ILE A 84 7.02 -3.53 4.10
CA ILE A 84 8.22 -2.71 4.28
C ILE A 84 7.96 -1.79 5.46
N GLN A 85 8.63 -2.04 6.58
CA GLN A 85 8.53 -1.19 7.75
C GLN A 85 9.62 -0.12 7.71
N TYR A 86 9.23 1.13 7.87
CA TYR A 86 10.16 2.25 7.98
C TYR A 86 10.39 2.62 9.45
N PRO A 87 11.48 3.36 9.75
CA PRO A 87 11.69 3.94 11.06
C PRO A 87 10.49 4.81 11.49
N SER A 88 10.20 4.81 12.79
CA SER A 88 9.18 5.68 13.41
C SER A 88 9.64 7.14 13.49
N THR A 89 10.04 7.72 12.36
CA THR A 89 10.48 9.12 12.25
C THR A 89 9.82 9.80 11.05
N ILE A 90 9.88 11.13 10.99
CA ILE A 90 9.34 11.90 9.87
C ILE A 90 10.07 11.55 8.57
N GLU A 91 11.38 11.33 8.63
CA GLU A 91 12.19 10.87 7.49
C GLU A 91 11.74 9.49 7.03
N GLY A 92 11.44 8.58 7.97
CA GLY A 92 10.87 7.27 7.67
C GLY A 92 9.52 7.36 6.96
N LEU A 93 8.66 8.30 7.36
CA LEU A 93 7.39 8.56 6.67
C LEU A 93 7.62 9.12 5.26
N LYS A 94 8.46 10.14 5.10
CA LYS A 94 8.79 10.74 3.79
C LYS A 94 9.34 9.70 2.81
N GLU A 95 10.20 8.81 3.30
CA GLU A 95 10.75 7.72 2.53
C GLU A 95 9.68 6.70 2.11
N ALA A 96 8.77 6.34 3.03
CA ALA A 96 7.63 5.49 2.73
C ALA A 96 6.72 6.12 1.66
N GLU A 97 6.41 7.42 1.79
CA GLU A 97 5.60 8.15 0.81
C GLU A 97 6.28 8.23 -0.56
N ARG A 98 7.60 8.41 -0.61
CA ARG A 98 8.33 8.34 -1.89
C ARG A 98 8.18 6.97 -2.55
N LEU A 99 8.27 5.87 -1.78
CA LEU A 99 8.05 4.53 -2.33
C LEU A 99 6.60 4.33 -2.78
N HIS A 100 5.63 4.84 -2.01
CA HIS A 100 4.22 4.80 -2.38
C HIS A 100 3.97 5.52 -3.72
N GLU A 101 4.55 6.71 -3.91
CA GLU A 101 4.42 7.47 -5.15
C GLU A 101 5.17 6.83 -6.31
N HIS A 102 6.31 6.17 -6.07
CA HIS A 102 6.99 5.36 -7.08
C HIS A 102 6.05 4.30 -7.66
N PHE A 103 5.38 3.51 -6.82
CA PHE A 103 4.40 2.53 -7.29
C PHE A 103 3.21 3.18 -7.99
N ARG A 104 2.70 4.30 -7.48
CA ARG A 104 1.56 5.01 -8.07
C ARG A 104 1.88 5.55 -9.46
N SER A 105 3.01 6.21 -9.64
CA SER A 105 3.45 6.75 -10.94
C SER A 105 3.65 5.64 -11.99
N CYS A 106 3.96 4.42 -11.57
CA CYS A 106 4.00 3.25 -12.43
C CYS A 106 2.64 2.57 -12.69
N ASN A 107 1.51 3.12 -12.22
CA ASN A 107 0.19 2.48 -12.22
C ASN A 107 0.18 1.12 -11.50
N ARG A 108 0.91 1.04 -10.38
CA ARG A 108 1.05 -0.17 -9.54
C ARG A 108 0.66 0.11 -8.10
N GLY A 109 -0.28 1.04 -7.90
CA GLY A 109 -0.82 1.37 -6.58
C GLY A 109 -1.90 0.40 -6.11
N ARG A 110 -2.51 0.76 -4.98
CA ARG A 110 -3.63 0.01 -4.36
C ARG A 110 -4.80 -0.17 -5.32
N THR A 111 -5.23 0.90 -5.96
CA THR A 111 -6.42 0.92 -6.82
C THR A 111 -6.22 0.00 -8.02
N GLU A 112 -5.05 0.04 -8.62
CA GLU A 112 -4.70 -0.78 -9.78
C GLU A 112 -4.64 -2.25 -9.39
N TRP A 113 -4.04 -2.58 -8.24
CA TRP A 113 -4.05 -3.95 -7.75
C TRP A 113 -5.45 -4.46 -7.41
N MET A 114 -6.31 -3.63 -6.83
CA MET A 114 -7.69 -3.99 -6.55
C MET A 114 -8.45 -4.28 -7.85
N ARG A 115 -8.30 -3.43 -8.88
CA ARG A 115 -8.89 -3.67 -10.20
C ARG A 115 -8.42 -5.00 -10.80
N VAL A 116 -7.12 -5.27 -10.76
CA VAL A 116 -6.52 -6.53 -11.23
C VAL A 116 -7.18 -7.73 -10.54
N LYS A 117 -7.30 -7.71 -9.21
CA LYS A 117 -7.93 -8.81 -8.47
C LYS A 117 -9.42 -8.96 -8.78
N CYS A 118 -10.17 -7.86 -8.87
CA CYS A 118 -11.59 -7.91 -9.22
C CYS A 118 -11.80 -8.52 -10.61
N MET A 119 -10.98 -8.13 -11.60
CA MET A 119 -11.04 -8.71 -12.93
C MET A 119 -10.70 -10.19 -12.91
N TRP A 120 -9.65 -10.58 -12.18
CA TRP A 120 -9.25 -11.97 -12.02
C TRP A 120 -10.36 -12.85 -11.43
N HIS A 121 -10.94 -12.46 -10.31
CA HIS A 121 -12.00 -13.23 -9.66
C HIS A 121 -13.34 -13.21 -10.42
N GLY A 122 -13.53 -12.24 -11.33
CA GLY A 122 -14.69 -12.20 -12.21
C GLY A 122 -14.58 -13.14 -13.43
N LEU A 123 -13.43 -13.80 -13.64
CA LEU A 123 -13.28 -14.77 -14.73
C LEU A 123 -13.94 -16.11 -14.36
N PRO A 124 -14.61 -16.80 -15.30
CA PRO A 124 -15.17 -18.12 -15.06
C PRO A 124 -14.10 -19.10 -14.54
N GLY A 125 -14.38 -19.74 -13.40
CA GLY A 125 -13.45 -20.69 -12.76
C GLY A 125 -12.39 -20.06 -11.85
N HIS A 126 -12.41 -18.73 -11.65
CA HIS A 126 -11.48 -18.01 -10.77
C HIS A 126 -12.14 -17.46 -9.49
N GLU A 127 -13.41 -17.76 -9.27
CA GLU A 127 -14.21 -17.29 -8.14
C GLU A 127 -13.59 -17.71 -6.79
N ASP A 128 -13.09 -18.95 -6.71
CA ASP A 128 -12.50 -19.53 -5.48
C ASP A 128 -10.96 -19.51 -5.46
N ILE A 129 -10.29 -18.89 -6.44
CA ILE A 129 -8.82 -18.84 -6.51
C ILE A 129 -8.30 -17.67 -5.68
N TYR A 130 -8.15 -17.90 -4.37
CA TYR A 130 -7.65 -16.90 -3.42
C TYR A 130 -6.22 -16.43 -3.69
N GLU A 131 -5.47 -17.11 -4.56
CA GLU A 131 -4.08 -16.78 -4.81
C GLU A 131 -3.87 -15.48 -5.60
N GLY A 132 -4.88 -15.04 -6.33
CA GLY A 132 -4.80 -13.91 -7.25
C GLY A 132 -3.96 -14.23 -8.51
N PRO A 133 -3.84 -13.26 -9.43
CA PRO A 133 -3.13 -13.46 -10.70
C PRO A 133 -1.60 -13.49 -10.53
N ASP A 134 -0.93 -14.34 -11.31
CA ASP A 134 0.55 -14.38 -11.44
C ASP A 134 1.04 -13.36 -12.48
N LEU A 135 1.07 -12.07 -12.11
CA LEU A 135 1.47 -11.02 -13.07
C LEU A 135 2.98 -10.89 -13.19
N LYS A 136 3.48 -11.16 -14.41
CA LYS A 136 4.86 -10.95 -14.84
C LYS A 136 4.89 -10.07 -16.09
N ARG A 137 5.99 -9.34 -16.28
CA ARG A 137 6.32 -8.60 -17.49
C ARG A 137 7.68 -9.03 -17.97
N VAL A 138 7.84 -9.20 -19.27
CA VAL A 138 9.16 -9.38 -19.86
C VAL A 138 9.87 -8.03 -19.80
N ASP A 139 11.05 -8.03 -19.20
CA ASP A 139 11.97 -6.91 -19.25
C ASP A 139 12.62 -6.87 -20.64
N ASN A 140 12.39 -5.78 -21.37
CA ASN A 140 12.83 -5.66 -22.77
C ASN A 140 14.35 -5.61 -22.92
N GLU A 141 15.10 -5.24 -21.88
CA GLU A 141 16.55 -5.10 -21.95
C GLU A 141 17.27 -6.43 -21.73
N CYS A 142 16.73 -7.28 -20.85
CA CYS A 142 17.34 -8.57 -20.52
C CYS A 142 16.54 -9.80 -21.00
N ASN A 143 15.38 -9.59 -21.62
CA ASN A 143 14.43 -10.63 -22.05
C ASN A 143 14.08 -11.63 -20.93
N LYS A 144 14.07 -11.16 -19.67
CA LYS A 144 13.72 -11.96 -18.50
C LYS A 144 12.34 -11.56 -18.00
N GLU A 145 11.55 -12.56 -17.62
CA GLU A 145 10.30 -12.31 -16.92
C GLU A 145 10.58 -11.73 -15.53
N LYS A 146 10.15 -10.50 -15.30
CA LYS A 146 10.15 -9.83 -14.00
C LYS A 146 8.74 -9.73 -13.47
N ARG A 147 8.58 -10.04 -12.19
CA ARG A 147 7.30 -9.94 -11.49
C ARG A 147 6.84 -8.49 -11.39
N VAL A 148 5.54 -8.25 -11.59
CA VAL A 148 4.96 -6.90 -11.47
C VAL A 148 4.51 -6.67 -10.03
N LEU A 149 5.33 -5.98 -9.25
CA LEU A 149 5.00 -5.66 -7.86
C LEU A 149 4.02 -4.49 -7.78
N TYR A 150 3.07 -4.58 -6.86
CA TYR A 150 2.13 -3.51 -6.52
C TYR A 150 2.37 -3.06 -5.10
N GLY A 151 2.44 -1.75 -4.86
CA GLY A 151 2.82 -1.22 -3.55
C GLY A 151 2.01 0.00 -3.13
N TYR A 152 1.69 0.08 -1.84
CA TYR A 152 0.91 1.19 -1.28
C TYR A 152 1.13 1.41 0.21
N LEU A 153 0.93 2.67 0.65
CA LEU A 153 0.97 3.03 2.06
C LEU A 153 -0.16 2.32 2.82
N ALA A 154 0.21 1.67 3.93
CA ALA A 154 -0.71 0.94 4.79
C ALA A 154 -1.60 1.91 5.55
N LYS A 155 -2.91 1.71 5.41
CA LYS A 155 -3.95 2.47 6.11
C LYS A 155 -4.53 1.63 7.24
N VAL A 156 -5.34 2.24 8.10
CA VAL A 156 -6.04 1.56 9.19
C VAL A 156 -6.88 0.36 8.73
N CYS A 157 -7.49 0.44 7.55
CA CYS A 157 -8.23 -0.66 6.95
C CYS A 157 -7.35 -1.89 6.64
N ASP A 158 -6.04 -1.72 6.47
CA ASP A 158 -5.09 -2.80 6.22
C ASP A 158 -4.51 -3.41 7.49
N LYS A 159 -4.94 -2.98 8.69
CA LYS A 159 -4.45 -3.55 9.97
C LYS A 159 -4.44 -5.08 9.93
N ASN A 160 -5.46 -5.70 9.33
CA ASN A 160 -5.55 -7.17 9.24
C ASN A 160 -4.51 -7.84 8.35
N LYS A 161 -3.94 -7.10 7.39
CA LYS A 161 -2.89 -7.59 6.50
C LYS A 161 -1.50 -7.50 7.11
N LEU A 162 -1.28 -6.63 8.10
CA LEU A 162 0.03 -6.43 8.73
C LEU A 162 0.41 -7.54 9.73
N ILE A 163 0.24 -8.80 9.37
CA ILE A 163 0.46 -9.98 10.23
C ILE A 163 1.88 -9.99 10.84
N PRO A 164 2.97 -9.73 10.09
CA PRO A 164 4.32 -9.73 10.66
C PRO A 164 4.56 -8.61 11.67
N ILE A 165 3.86 -7.47 11.51
CA ILE A 165 4.04 -6.29 12.36
C ILE A 165 3.12 -6.33 13.57
N LYS A 166 1.92 -6.91 13.47
CA LYS A 166 1.00 -7.11 14.60
C LYS A 166 1.62 -7.88 15.77
N LYS A 167 2.55 -8.80 15.50
CA LYS A 167 3.29 -9.52 16.56
C LYS A 167 4.23 -8.60 17.35
N LEU A 168 4.60 -7.45 16.80
CA LEU A 168 5.36 -6.39 17.46
C LEU A 168 4.32 -5.43 18.05
N LYS A 169 4.08 -5.46 19.36
CA LYS A 169 3.05 -4.69 20.10
C LYS A 169 3.20 -3.14 20.03
N LYS A 170 3.64 -2.56 18.91
CA LYS A 170 4.05 -1.16 18.73
C LYS A 170 3.37 -0.48 17.52
N CYS A 171 2.21 -0.96 17.06
CA CYS A 171 1.45 -0.28 16.01
C CYS A 171 0.44 0.70 16.59
N GLU A 172 0.62 1.98 16.31
CA GLU A 172 -0.32 3.06 16.63
C GLU A 172 -1.06 3.49 15.37
N THR A 173 -2.27 4.03 15.55
CA THR A 173 -2.97 4.75 14.48
C THR A 173 -2.63 6.22 14.63
N ARG A 174 -2.22 6.88 13.55
CA ARG A 174 -1.92 8.31 13.54
C ARG A 174 -2.52 8.95 12.32
N THR A 175 -3.01 10.17 12.45
CA THR A 175 -3.36 10.97 11.28
C THR A 175 -2.09 11.62 10.72
N LYS A 176 -2.05 11.86 9.40
CA LYS A 176 -0.93 12.58 8.79
C LYS A 176 -0.75 13.99 9.38
N LYS A 177 -1.84 14.68 9.74
CA LYS A 177 -1.84 16.01 10.34
C LYS A 177 -1.12 16.04 11.70
N ASP A 178 -1.19 14.97 12.49
CA ASP A 178 -0.53 14.88 13.81
C ASP A 178 0.99 14.62 13.71
N ILE A 179 1.49 14.21 12.55
CA ILE A 179 2.89 13.82 12.33
C ILE A 179 3.71 14.98 11.74
N GLU A 180 3.07 15.89 11.01
CA GLU A 180 3.73 17.10 10.54
C GLU A 180 4.03 18.03 11.73
N PRO A 181 5.29 18.45 11.93
CA PRO A 181 5.55 19.53 12.87
C PRO A 181 4.84 20.76 12.31
N ALA A 182 4.04 21.43 13.15
CA ALA A 182 3.47 22.73 12.84
C ALA A 182 4.55 23.58 12.16
N SER A 183 4.37 23.84 10.87
CA SER A 183 5.33 24.60 10.09
C SER A 183 5.61 25.90 10.84
N ALA A 184 6.85 26.06 11.32
CA ALA A 184 7.29 27.24 12.03
C ALA A 184 7.03 28.45 11.12
N SER A 185 5.94 29.15 11.40
CA SER A 185 5.68 30.48 10.90
C SER A 185 6.61 31.39 11.69
N THR A 186 7.79 31.65 11.15
CA THR A 186 8.58 32.81 11.55
C THR A 186 8.61 33.73 10.34
N GLN A 187 7.67 34.67 10.34
CA GLN A 187 7.83 35.97 9.68
C GLN A 187 8.84 36.81 10.46
#